data_AF-A0A8H4JEJ2-F1
#
_entry.id   AF-A0A8H4JEJ2-F1
#
_cell.length_a   1.000
_cell.length_b   1.000
_cell.length_c   1.000
_cell.angle_alpha   90.00
_cell.angle_beta   90.00
_cell.angle_gamma   90.00
#
_symmetry.space_group_name_H-M   'P 1'
#
loop_
_entity.id
_entity.type
_entity.pdbx_description
1 polymer ?
#
loop_
_entity_poly.entity_id
_entity_poly.type
_entity_poly.pdbx_seq_one_letter_code
_entity_poly.pdbx_strand_id
1 'polypeptide(L)'
;MTSPLQHIVIAYFYIFSYLLPVMSTLNLYLAISKEREQDQPRHWILMIAEENATHGIFYHITGGPMHGKPYEVTIEPKRVESHGIDKRHLIAQILEKREG
;
A
#
# COMPACT_ATOMS: atom_id res chain seq x y z
N MET A 1 34.17 2.73 28.15
CA MET A 1 34.14 4.19 27.95
C MET A 1 34.01 4.45 26.47
N THR A 2 32.86 4.93 26.00
CA THR A 2 32.65 5.31 24.60
C THR A 2 33.35 6.63 24.31
N SER A 3 33.95 6.78 23.13
CA SER A 3 34.74 7.96 22.81
C SER A 3 33.85 9.20 22.59
N PRO A 4 34.37 10.43 22.76
CA PRO A 4 33.62 11.66 22.45
C PRO A 4 33.07 11.68 21.02
N LEU A 5 33.81 11.10 20.07
CA LEU A 5 33.38 10.95 18.67
C LEU A 5 32.15 10.05 18.52
N GLN A 6 32.06 8.96 19.29
CA GLN A 6 30.86 8.11 19.27
C GLN A 6 29.61 8.86 19.74
N HIS A 7 29.74 9.73 20.75
CA HIS A 7 28.60 10.52 21.23
C HIS A 7 28.11 11.53 20.19
N ILE A 8 29.03 12.16 19.44
CA ILE A 8 28.68 13.09 18.36
C ILE A 8 27.96 12.36 17.23
N VAL A 9 28.46 11.18 16.83
CA VAL A 9 27.83 10.37 15.77
C VAL A 9 26.43 9.92 16.21
N ILE A 10 26.28 9.41 17.43
CA ILE A 10 24.97 9.00 17.96
C ILE A 10 24.01 10.18 18.03
N ALA A 11 24.45 11.33 18.55
CA ALA A 11 23.62 12.53 18.62
C ALA A 11 23.21 13.03 17.23
N TYR A 12 24.11 12.97 16.24
CA TYR A 12 23.82 13.32 14.86
C TYR A 12 22.76 12.40 14.25
N PHE A 13 22.91 11.07 14.39
CA PHE A 13 21.91 10.11 13.92
C PHE A 13 20.56 10.30 14.61
N TYR A 14 20.55 10.55 15.92
CA TYR A 14 19.33 10.80 16.67
C TYR A 14 18.64 12.07 16.17
N ILE A 15 19.34 13.21 16.16
CA ILE A 15 18.79 14.49 15.71
C ILE A 15 18.32 14.42 14.24
N PHE A 16 19.09 13.81 13.35
CA PHE A 16 18.73 13.67 11.94
C PHE A 16 17.49 12.77 11.74
N SER A 17 17.35 11.72 12.56
CA SER A 17 16.16 10.85 12.52
C SER A 17 14.87 11.55 13.00
N TYR A 18 14.98 12.61 13.80
CA TYR A 18 13.84 13.42 14.25
C TYR A 18 13.61 14.70 13.42
N LEU A 19 14.61 15.17 12.67
CA LEU A 19 14.52 16.38 11.83
C LEU A 19 14.17 16.07 10.37
N LEU A 20 14.35 14.84 9.89
CA LEU A 20 13.77 14.45 8.62
C LEU A 20 12.25 14.34 8.80
N PRO A 21 11.43 14.99 7.95
CA PRO A 21 10.00 14.70 7.95
C PRO A 21 9.84 13.20 7.74
N VAL A 22 9.12 12.53 8.66
CA VAL A 22 8.67 11.15 8.45
C VAL A 22 7.70 11.20 7.28
N MET A 23 8.22 11.08 6.06
CA MET A 23 7.42 10.92 4.87
C MET A 23 6.80 9.53 4.96
N SER A 24 5.52 9.46 5.31
CA SER A 24 4.81 8.20 5.15
C SER A 24 4.70 7.95 3.64
N THR A 25 5.12 6.77 3.21
CA THR A 25 5.02 6.38 1.80
C THR A 25 3.79 5.49 1.65
N LEU A 26 2.82 5.97 0.90
CA LEU A 26 1.63 5.21 0.53
C LEU A 26 1.87 4.57 -0.83
N ASN A 27 1.83 3.24 -0.87
CA ASN A 27 1.98 2.48 -2.09
C ASN A 27 0.61 2.22 -2.71
N LEU A 28 0.45 2.60 -3.98
CA LEU A 28 -0.72 2.26 -4.79
C LEU A 28 -0.41 1.00 -5.61
N TYR A 29 -1.27 -0.01 -5.46
CA TYR A 29 -1.11 -1.29 -6.13
C TYR A 29 -2.31 -1.63 -7.02
N LEU A 30 -2.03 -2.31 -8.14
CA LEU A 30 -3.00 -3.09 -8.88
C LEU A 30 -2.91 -4.55 -8.44
N ALA A 31 -3.91 -5.03 -7.70
CA ALA A 31 -4.01 -6.42 -7.29
C ALA A 31 -4.84 -7.21 -8.30
N ILE A 32 -4.25 -8.27 -8.87
CA ILE A 32 -4.93 -9.22 -9.75
C ILE A 32 -5.40 -10.39 -8.91
N SER A 33 -6.69 -10.69 -8.96
CA SER A 33 -7.30 -11.78 -8.20
C SER A 33 -7.04 -13.13 -8.87
N LYS A 34 -7.08 -14.18 -8.07
CA LYS A 34 -7.05 -15.56 -8.56
C LYS A 34 -8.22 -15.81 -9.50
N GLU A 35 -7.94 -16.56 -10.56
CA GLU A 35 -8.93 -17.03 -11.50
C GLU A 35 -9.91 -17.97 -10.80
N ARG A 36 -11.21 -17.74 -10.96
CA ARG A 36 -12.27 -18.55 -10.33
C ARG A 36 -12.93 -19.51 -11.31
N GLU A 37 -13.07 -19.09 -12.57
CA GLU A 37 -13.66 -19.85 -13.65
C GLU A 37 -12.78 -19.69 -14.90
N GLN A 38 -12.60 -20.77 -15.64
CA GLN A 38 -11.76 -20.83 -16.83
C GLN A 38 -12.33 -19.89 -17.92
N ASP A 39 -11.46 -19.13 -18.59
CA ASP A 39 -11.79 -18.15 -19.64
C ASP A 39 -12.58 -16.90 -19.18
N GLN A 40 -12.69 -16.62 -17.87
CA GLN A 40 -13.23 -15.34 -17.41
C GLN A 40 -12.13 -14.27 -17.24
N PRO A 41 -12.44 -12.99 -17.54
CA PRO A 41 -11.53 -11.89 -17.28
C PRO A 41 -11.09 -11.89 -15.82
N ARG A 42 -9.77 -11.83 -15.57
CA ARG A 42 -9.25 -11.76 -14.22
C ARG A 42 -9.72 -10.48 -13.54
N HIS A 43 -10.37 -10.67 -12.40
CA HIS A 43 -10.85 -9.58 -11.58
C HIS A 43 -9.66 -8.82 -10.97
N TRP A 44 -9.69 -7.48 -11.01
CA TRP A 44 -8.63 -6.63 -10.50
C TRP A 44 -9.17 -5.65 -9.45
N ILE A 45 -8.31 -5.27 -8.52
CA ILE A 45 -8.65 -4.42 -7.37
C ILE A 45 -7.55 -3.38 -7.20
N LEU A 46 -7.93 -2.14 -6.93
CA LEU A 46 -6.98 -1.10 -6.51
C LEU A 46 -6.76 -1.19 -5.00
N MET A 47 -5.51 -1.18 -4.57
CA MET A 47 -5.16 -1.25 -3.14
C MET A 47 -4.20 -0.12 -2.78
N ILE A 48 -4.48 0.55 -1.67
CA ILE A 48 -3.59 1.56 -1.08
C ILE A 48 -3.11 1.02 0.27
N ALA A 49 -1.80 1.01 0.49
CA ALA A 49 -1.21 0.58 1.76
C ALA A 49 0.06 1.36 2.06
N GLU A 50 0.29 1.69 3.33
CA GLU A 50 1.60 2.19 3.77
C GLU A 50 2.70 1.15 3.50
N GLU A 51 3.93 1.62 3.39
CA GLU A 51 5.09 0.75 3.27
C GLU A 51 5.15 -0.25 4.44
N ASN A 52 5.33 -1.53 4.11
CA ASN A 52 5.38 -2.65 5.07
C ASN A 52 4.10 -2.86 5.91
N ALA A 53 2.98 -2.20 5.58
CA ALA A 53 1.73 -2.39 6.29
C ALA A 53 1.16 -3.80 6.10
N THR A 54 0.56 -4.34 7.16
CA THR A 54 -0.15 -5.63 7.12
C THR A 54 -1.57 -5.50 6.56
N HIS A 55 -2.14 -4.29 6.62
CA HIS A 55 -3.47 -3.95 6.14
C HIS A 55 -3.40 -2.79 5.15
N GLY A 56 -4.29 -2.82 4.17
CA GLY A 56 -4.48 -1.77 3.19
C GLY A 56 -5.95 -1.50 2.96
N ILE A 57 -6.25 -0.43 2.25
CA ILE A 57 -7.59 -0.07 1.81
C ILE A 57 -7.79 -0.58 0.39
N PHE A 58 -8.84 -1.36 0.19
CA PHE A 58 -9.16 -1.99 -1.08
C PHE A 58 -10.34 -1.25 -1.71
N TYR A 59 -10.18 -0.86 -2.98
CA TYR A 59 -11.22 -0.29 -3.83
C TYR A 59 -11.66 -1.38 -4.80
N HIS A 60 -12.66 -2.12 -4.38
CA HIS A 60 -13.17 -3.28 -5.08
C HIS A 60 -14.32 -2.86 -5.98
N ILE A 61 -14.08 -2.87 -7.30
CA ILE A 61 -15.08 -2.51 -8.30
C ILE A 61 -15.82 -3.77 -8.74
N THR A 62 -17.11 -3.85 -8.48
CA THR A 62 -17.98 -4.97 -8.86
C THR A 62 -19.05 -4.50 -9.85
N GLY A 63 -19.77 -5.45 -10.44
CA GLY A 63 -20.79 -5.15 -11.44
C GLY A 63 -20.21 -4.75 -12.80
N GLY A 64 -20.94 -3.92 -13.54
CA GLY A 64 -20.58 -3.49 -14.89
C GLY A 64 -21.28 -4.30 -16.00
N PRO A 65 -21.06 -3.90 -17.27
CA PRO A 65 -21.76 -4.47 -18.43
C PRO A 65 -21.63 -5.98 -18.57
N MET A 66 -20.48 -6.54 -18.16
CA MET A 66 -20.23 -7.99 -18.16
C MET A 66 -21.13 -8.76 -17.19
N HIS A 67 -21.69 -8.08 -16.18
CA HIS A 67 -22.58 -8.66 -15.18
C HIS A 67 -24.01 -8.13 -15.28
N GLY A 68 -24.33 -7.35 -16.33
CA GLY A 68 -25.65 -6.76 -16.53
C GLY A 68 -26.10 -5.83 -15.39
N LYS A 69 -25.16 -5.26 -14.64
CA LYS A 69 -25.41 -4.42 -13.46
C LYS A 69 -24.63 -3.10 -13.56
N PRO A 70 -25.06 -2.02 -12.89
CA PRO A 70 -24.24 -0.83 -12.72
C PRO A 70 -22.89 -1.20 -12.07
N TYR A 71 -21.89 -0.34 -12.27
CA TYR A 71 -20.67 -0.44 -11.48
C TYR A 71 -20.94 -0.07 -10.03
N GLU A 72 -20.41 -0.85 -9.11
CA GLU A 72 -20.42 -0.58 -7.68
C GLU A 72 -18.99 -0.60 -7.16
N VAL A 73 -18.68 0.29 -6.21
CA VAL A 73 -17.36 0.34 -5.57
C VAL A 73 -17.52 0.08 -4.08
N THR A 74 -16.91 -0.99 -3.61
CA THR A 74 -16.79 -1.30 -2.18
C THR A 74 -15.41 -0.87 -1.70
N ILE A 75 -15.38 -0.06 -0.64
CA ILE A 75 -14.14 0.37 0.00
C ILE A 75 -14.04 -0.36 1.34
N GLU A 76 -13.00 -1.15 1.52
CA GLU A 76 -12.86 -2.01 2.70
C GLU A 76 -11.41 -2.15 3.17
N PRO A 77 -11.17 -2.14 4.50
CA PRO A 77 -9.87 -2.46 5.06
C PRO A 77 -9.65 -3.98 5.03
N LYS A 78 -8.57 -4.43 4.40
CA LYS A 78 -8.21 -5.85 4.30
C LYS A 78 -6.72 -6.07 4.47
N ARG A 79 -6.34 -7.32 4.77
CA ARG A 79 -4.94 -7.72 4.80
C ARG A 79 -4.33 -7.55 3.41
N VAL A 80 -3.14 -6.97 3.36
CA VAL A 80 -2.35 -6.83 2.13
C VAL A 80 -2.08 -8.19 1.51
N GLU A 81 -1.68 -9.16 2.33
CA GLU A 81 -1.53 -10.57 1.94
C GLU A 81 -2.89 -11.28 2.04
N SER A 82 -3.75 -11.04 1.05
CA SER A 82 -5.07 -11.66 0.94
C SER A 82 -5.01 -12.94 0.09
N HIS A 83 -5.62 -14.02 0.59
CA HIS A 83 -5.67 -15.32 -0.08
C HIS A 83 -6.29 -15.28 -1.49
N GLY A 84 -7.14 -14.29 -1.77
CA GLY A 84 -7.81 -14.12 -3.06
C GLY A 84 -6.97 -13.42 -4.13
N ILE A 85 -5.84 -12.82 -3.75
CA ILE A 85 -4.93 -12.15 -4.68
C ILE A 85 -3.94 -13.18 -5.25
N ASP A 86 -3.76 -13.15 -6.57
CA ASP A 86 -2.72 -13.90 -7.28
C ASP A 86 -1.44 -13.08 -7.36
N LYS A 87 -1.55 -11.83 -7.81
CA LYS A 87 -0.42 -10.93 -8.05
C LYS A 87 -0.72 -9.51 -7.62
N ARG A 88 0.32 -8.78 -7.24
CA ARG A 88 0.24 -7.38 -6.85
C ARG A 88 1.33 -6.59 -7.58
N HIS A 89 0.92 -5.56 -8.31
CA HIS A 89 1.82 -4.69 -9.06
C HIS A 89 1.84 -3.31 -8.43
N LEU A 90 3.01 -2.83 -8.03
CA LEU A 90 3.17 -1.44 -7.58
C LEU A 90 2.99 -0.51 -8.79
N ILE A 91 2.01 0.38 -8.73
CA ILE A 91 1.74 1.37 -9.77
C ILE A 91 2.47 2.67 -9.45
N ALA A 92 2.36 3.13 -8.20
CA ALA A 92 2.92 4.41 -7.78
C ALA A 92 3.21 4.41 -6.27
N GLN A 93 4.11 5.31 -5.88
CA GLN A 93 4.36 5.67 -4.49
C GLN A 93 3.93 7.13 -4.29
N ILE A 94 3.09 7.35 -3.29
CA ILE A 94 2.62 8.67 -2.88
C ILE A 94 3.41 9.03 -1.62
N LEU A 95 4.18 10.11 -1.72
CA LEU A 95 4.88 10.69 -0.59
C LEU A 95 3.91 11.60 0.15
N GLU A 96 3.51 11.22 1.36
CA GLU A 96 2.72 12.10 2.21
C GLU A 96 3.60 13.26 2.65
N LYS A 97 3.39 14.43 2.05
CA LYS A 97 3.94 15.66 2.57
C LYS A 97 3.13 16.02 3.80
N ARG A 98 3.68 15.77 4.99
CA ARG A 98 3.12 16.37 6.22
C ARG A 98 3.31 17.88 6.11
N GLU A 99 2.21 18.62 5.95
CA GLU A 99 2.22 20.05 6.22
C GLU A 99 2.40 20.21 7.73
N GLY A 100 3.51 20.85 8.13
CA GLY A 100 3.89 21.09 9.51
C GLY A 100 3.11 22.21 10.16
#